data_AF-G4A8Z8-F1
#
_entry.id   AF-G4A8Z8-F1
#
_cell.length_a   1.000
_cell.length_b   1.000
_cell.length_c   1.000
_cell.angle_alpha   90.00
_cell.angle_beta   90.00
_cell.angle_gamma   90.00
#
_symmetry.space_group_name_H-M   'P 1'
#
loop_
_entity.id
_entity.type
_entity.pdbx_description
1 polymer ?
#
loop_
_entity_poly.entity_id
_entity_poly.type
_entity_poly.pdbx_seq_one_letter_code
_entity_poly.pdbx_strand_id
1 'polypeptide(L)'
;MLQRCDDPDFWQSVTGSLEENETPRQAAIRELWEEIRLKTPSKTTALFDCNESIAFEIFPHFRYKYAPHITHCREHWFLLAVEQEFTPKLTEHLAFQWIPGEQAAEMTKSPNNAEAIKKYLLK
;
A
#
# COMPACT_ATOMS: atom_id res chain seq x y z
N MET A 1 -9.31 -1.23 1.58
CA MET A 1 -8.49 -2.27 2.22
C MET A 1 -8.46 -3.53 1.38
N LEU A 2 -7.33 -4.21 1.33
CA LEU A 2 -7.05 -5.41 0.53
C LEU A 2 -6.54 -6.52 1.46
N GLN A 3 -7.08 -7.73 1.33
CA GLN A 3 -6.72 -8.90 2.14
C GLN A 3 -5.58 -9.67 1.50
N ARG A 4 -4.44 -9.80 2.18
CA ARG A 4 -3.26 -10.46 1.61
C ARG A 4 -3.48 -11.96 1.40
N CYS A 5 -2.84 -12.53 0.38
CA CYS A 5 -2.87 -13.98 0.15
C CYS A 5 -2.02 -14.79 1.14
N ASP A 6 -0.94 -14.22 1.66
CA ASP A 6 0.03 -14.90 2.53
C ASP A 6 -0.27 -14.78 4.03
N ASP A 7 -1.07 -13.79 4.43
CA ASP A 7 -1.67 -13.67 5.75
C ASP A 7 -3.12 -13.15 5.58
N PRO A 8 -4.14 -14.05 5.54
CA PRO A 8 -5.53 -13.66 5.35
C PRO A 8 -6.08 -12.75 6.46
N ASP A 9 -5.46 -12.69 7.63
CA ASP A 9 -5.86 -11.78 8.69
C ASP A 9 -5.23 -10.38 8.51
N PHE A 10 -4.31 -10.23 7.56
CA PHE A 10 -3.62 -8.97 7.28
C PHE A 10 -4.31 -8.23 6.13
N TRP A 11 -4.94 -7.12 6.49
CA TRP A 11 -5.51 -6.17 5.54
C TRP A 11 -4.61 -4.93 5.38
N GLN A 12 -4.49 -4.41 4.16
CA GLN A 12 -3.67 -3.23 3.87
C GLN A 12 -4.19 -2.39 2.70
N SER A 13 -3.60 -1.22 2.50
CA SER A 13 -3.59 -0.50 1.23
C SER A 13 -2.70 -1.22 0.20
N VAL A 14 -2.65 -0.72 -1.04
CA VAL A 14 -1.68 -1.18 -2.05
C VAL A 14 -0.26 -0.95 -1.53
N THR A 15 0.60 -1.96 -1.60
CA THR A 15 2.02 -1.85 -1.21
C THR A 15 2.90 -2.62 -2.18
N GLY A 16 4.16 -2.22 -2.31
CA GLY A 16 5.04 -2.90 -3.24
C GLY A 16 6.49 -2.48 -3.13
N SER A 17 7.37 -3.30 -3.72
CA SER A 17 8.81 -3.03 -3.70
C SER A 17 9.18 -1.99 -4.76
N LEU A 18 10.19 -1.18 -4.46
CA LEU A 18 10.83 -0.33 -5.45
C LEU A 18 11.80 -1.18 -6.29
N GLU A 19 11.59 -1.26 -7.60
CA GLU A 19 12.50 -1.96 -8.50
C GLU A 19 13.75 -1.14 -8.84
N GLU A 20 14.78 -1.81 -9.37
CA GLU A 20 15.97 -1.13 -9.86
C GLU A 20 15.62 -0.17 -11.00
N ASN A 21 16.16 1.05 -10.94
CA ASN A 21 15.93 2.13 -11.91
C ASN A 21 14.49 2.67 -11.95
N GLU A 22 13.70 2.40 -10.91
CA GLU A 22 12.36 2.96 -10.74
C GLU A 22 12.36 4.07 -9.68
N THR A 23 11.51 5.08 -9.86
CA THR A 23 11.19 6.08 -8.82
C THR A 23 10.03 5.60 -7.95
N PRO A 24 9.92 6.03 -6.68
CA PRO A 24 8.79 5.64 -5.82
C PRO A 24 7.41 5.90 -6.45
N ARG A 25 7.27 6.98 -7.22
CA ARG A 25 6.03 7.27 -7.96
C ARG A 25 5.74 6.25 -9.06
N GLN A 26 6.75 5.86 -9.82
CA GLN A 26 6.59 4.85 -10.87
C GLN A 26 6.18 3.51 -10.25
N ALA A 27 6.82 3.12 -9.13
CA ALA A 27 6.46 1.92 -8.39
C ALA A 27 4.99 1.97 -7.93
N ALA A 28 4.56 3.08 -7.31
CA ALA A 28 3.18 3.25 -6.90
C ALA A 28 2.17 3.09 -8.07
N ILE A 29 2.48 3.64 -9.25
CA ILE A 29 1.63 3.49 -10.45
C ILE A 29 1.62 2.04 -10.95
N ARG A 30 2.78 1.39 -10.99
CA ARG A 30 2.92 -0.01 -11.40
C ARG A 30 2.11 -0.91 -10.46
N GLU A 31 2.26 -0.76 -9.15
CA GLU A 31 1.56 -1.56 -8.14
C GLU A 31 0.04 -1.36 -8.17
N LEU A 32 -0.45 -0.13 -8.40
CA LEU A 32 -1.89 0.11 -8.62
C LEU A 32 -2.43 -0.67 -9.83
N TRP A 33 -1.64 -0.80 -10.89
CA TRP A 33 -2.00 -1.61 -12.03
C TRP A 33 -1.87 -3.10 -11.73
N GLU A 34 -0.79 -3.52 -11.07
CA GLU A 34 -0.48 -4.91 -10.77
C GLU A 34 -1.50 -5.53 -9.82
N GLU A 35 -1.76 -4.90 -8.68
CA GLU A 35 -2.59 -5.44 -7.61
C GLU A 35 -4.10 -5.28 -7.81
N ILE A 36 -4.54 -4.13 -8.37
CA ILE A 36 -5.97 -3.77 -8.44
C ILE A 36 -6.47 -3.38 -9.84
N ARG A 37 -5.58 -3.42 -10.85
CA ARG A 37 -5.86 -3.07 -12.26
C ARG A 37 -6.40 -1.66 -12.45
N LEU A 38 -5.97 -0.73 -11.60
CA LEU A 38 -6.32 0.68 -11.73
C LEU A 38 -5.32 1.38 -12.65
N LYS A 39 -5.78 1.83 -13.82
CA LYS A 39 -4.94 2.61 -14.73
C LYS A 39 -4.80 4.03 -14.22
N THR A 40 -3.58 4.42 -13.92
CA THR A 40 -3.25 5.77 -13.48
C THR A 40 -2.23 6.36 -14.46
N PRO A 41 -2.54 7.44 -15.19
CA PRO A 41 -1.57 8.10 -16.05
C PRO A 41 -0.35 8.54 -15.24
N SER A 42 0.85 8.42 -15.81
CA SER A 42 2.10 8.74 -15.10
C SER A 42 2.18 10.18 -14.60
N LYS A 43 1.51 11.11 -15.29
CA LYS A 43 1.40 12.53 -14.95
C LYS A 43 0.10 12.89 -14.21
N THR A 44 -0.64 11.92 -13.67
CA THR A 44 -1.85 12.24 -12.91
C THR A 44 -1.51 13.14 -11.73
N THR A 45 -2.41 14.06 -11.38
CA THR A 45 -2.35 14.80 -10.11
C THR A 45 -3.11 14.10 -8.99
N ALA A 46 -3.90 13.06 -9.31
CA ALA A 46 -4.67 12.31 -8.34
C ALA A 46 -3.80 11.47 -7.39
N LEU A 47 -2.62 11.04 -7.88
CA LEU A 47 -1.60 10.38 -7.05
C LEU A 47 -0.74 11.47 -6.39
N PHE A 48 -1.08 11.79 -5.16
CA PHE A 48 -0.38 12.77 -4.33
C PHE A 48 0.79 12.10 -3.60
N ASP A 49 1.99 12.65 -3.81
CA ASP A 49 3.17 12.24 -3.04
C ASP A 49 3.12 12.93 -1.67
N CYS A 50 3.11 12.13 -0.61
CA CYS A 50 3.08 12.66 0.75
C CYS A 50 4.42 13.31 1.14
N ASN A 51 5.49 13.03 0.39
CA ASN A 51 6.86 13.37 0.70
C ASN A 51 7.29 12.85 2.09
N GLU A 52 6.75 11.68 2.45
CA GLU A 52 7.01 10.99 3.72
C GLU A 52 7.53 9.58 3.47
N SER A 53 8.49 9.19 4.29
CA SER A 53 9.04 7.85 4.27
C SER A 53 9.41 7.38 5.66
N ILE A 54 9.11 6.12 5.96
CA ILE A 54 9.38 5.51 7.27
C ILE A 54 10.24 4.28 7.09
N ALA A 55 11.28 4.16 7.92
CA ALA A 55 12.05 2.93 8.06
C ALA A 55 11.52 2.11 9.24
N PHE A 56 11.27 0.82 9.03
CA PHE A 56 10.72 -0.06 10.05
C PHE A 56 11.32 -1.46 9.95
N GLU A 57 11.29 -2.19 11.06
CA GLU A 57 11.72 -3.58 11.09
C GLU A 57 10.69 -4.46 10.39
N ILE A 58 11.14 -5.28 9.44
CA ILE A 58 10.29 -6.20 8.70
C ILE A 58 9.76 -7.26 9.67
N PHE A 59 8.46 -7.50 9.65
CA PHE A 59 7.82 -8.55 10.44
C PHE A 59 8.56 -9.88 10.27
N PRO A 60 8.91 -10.59 11.36
CA PRO A 60 9.74 -11.80 11.29
C PRO A 60 9.24 -12.84 10.27
N HIS A 61 7.92 -13.03 10.19
CA HIS A 61 7.29 -13.99 9.27
C HIS A 61 7.28 -13.54 7.80
N PHE A 62 7.61 -12.28 7.47
CA PHE A 62 7.78 -11.81 6.08
C PHE A 62 9.25 -11.67 5.65
N ARG A 63 10.22 -11.84 6.57
CA ARG A 63 11.65 -11.70 6.23
C ARG A 63 12.16 -12.69 5.19
N TYR A 64 11.50 -13.84 5.02
CA TYR A 64 11.88 -14.82 4.00
C TYR A 64 11.78 -14.29 2.56
N LYS A 65 11.05 -13.18 2.35
CA LYS A 65 10.95 -12.49 1.06
C LYS A 65 12.14 -11.59 0.74
N TYR A 66 12.98 -11.31 1.74
CA TYR A 66 14.12 -10.40 1.63
C TYR A 66 15.44 -11.18 1.67
N ALA A 67 16.53 -10.55 1.22
CA ALA A 67 17.85 -11.15 1.33
C ALA A 67 18.21 -11.40 2.82
N PRO A 68 19.02 -12.43 3.15
CA PRO A 68 19.20 -12.90 4.54
C PRO A 68 19.66 -11.85 5.58
N HIS A 69 20.30 -10.78 5.15
CA HIS A 69 20.83 -9.71 6.00
C HIS A 69 19.91 -8.49 6.11
N ILE A 70 18.77 -8.51 5.41
CA ILE A 70 17.83 -7.38 5.36
C ILE A 70 16.80 -7.56 6.47
N THR A 71 16.84 -6.65 7.44
CA THR A 71 15.93 -6.62 8.59
C THR A 71 14.99 -5.42 8.58
N HIS A 72 15.29 -4.40 7.79
CA HIS A 72 14.53 -3.16 7.72
C HIS A 72 14.06 -2.88 6.30
N CYS A 73 12.86 -2.31 6.19
CA CYS A 73 12.30 -1.80 4.95
C CYS A 73 12.06 -0.29 5.10
N ARG A 74 12.17 0.44 3.99
CA ARG A 74 11.76 1.84 3.90
C ARG A 74 10.52 1.94 3.03
N GLU A 75 9.44 2.46 3.59
CA GLU A 75 8.17 2.70 2.89
C GLU A 75 8.08 4.17 2.48
N HIS A 76 7.53 4.45 1.30
CA HIS A 76 7.26 5.80 0.80
C HIS A 76 5.74 5.97 0.63
N TRP A 77 5.17 7.06 1.15
CA TRP A 77 3.72 7.21 1.21
C TRP A 77 3.14 8.01 0.05
N PHE A 78 2.08 7.46 -0.53
CA PHE A 78 1.29 8.09 -1.57
C PHE A 78 -0.20 8.02 -1.21
N LEU A 79 -0.94 9.04 -1.61
CA LEU A 79 -2.41 9.03 -1.57
C LEU A 79 -2.93 9.02 -3.00
N LEU A 80 -3.92 8.20 -3.26
CA LEU A 80 -4.66 8.24 -4.51
C LEU A 80 -6.12 8.54 -4.20
N ALA A 81 -6.57 9.74 -4.60
CA ALA A 81 -7.99 10.05 -4.59
C ALA A 81 -8.67 9.38 -5.80
N VAL A 82 -9.80 8.74 -5.55
CA VAL A 82 -10.66 8.19 -6.60
C VAL A 82 -12.02 8.91 -6.53
N GLU A 83 -12.63 9.16 -7.69
CA GLU A 83 -13.87 9.95 -7.77
C GLU A 83 -15.06 9.25 -7.08
N GLN A 84 -15.07 7.92 -7.12
CA GLN A 84 -16.10 7.08 -6.52
C GLN A 84 -15.52 5.71 -6.16
N GLU A 85 -16.18 5.03 -5.23
CA GLU A 85 -15.90 3.63 -4.93
C GLU A 85 -16.10 2.77 -6.18
N PHE A 86 -15.27 1.74 -6.33
CA PHE A 86 -15.31 0.83 -7.47
C PHE A 86 -14.94 -0.59 -7.05
N THR A 87 -15.26 -1.57 -7.88
CA THR A 87 -14.81 -2.95 -7.66
C THR A 87 -13.46 -3.17 -8.36
N PRO A 88 -12.33 -3.28 -7.63
CA PRO A 88 -11.04 -3.58 -8.23
C PRO A 88 -11.00 -5.01 -8.77
N LYS A 89 -10.17 -5.24 -9.79
CA LYS A 89 -9.81 -6.59 -10.21
C LYS A 89 -8.52 -7.00 -9.51
N LEU A 90 -8.69 -7.80 -8.46
CA LEU A 90 -7.59 -8.29 -7.63
C LEU A 90 -6.77 -9.38 -8.34
N THR A 91 -5.47 -9.37 -8.09
CA THR A 91 -4.49 -10.30 -8.68
C THR A 91 -3.62 -10.95 -7.61
N GLU A 92 -3.28 -10.20 -6.55
CA GLU A 92 -2.40 -10.61 -5.45
C GLU A 92 -3.11 -10.65 -4.09
N HIS A 93 -4.42 -10.36 -4.08
CA HIS A 93 -5.24 -10.23 -2.89
C HIS A 93 -6.48 -11.12 -2.96
N LEU A 94 -6.94 -11.59 -1.80
CA LEU A 94 -8.09 -12.49 -1.67
C LEU A 94 -9.42 -11.74 -1.75
N ALA A 95 -9.48 -10.56 -1.13
CA ALA A 95 -10.68 -9.75 -1.01
C ALA A 95 -10.33 -8.27 -0.90
N PHE A 96 -11.32 -7.40 -1.14
CA PHE A 96 -11.22 -5.97 -0.90
C PHE A 96 -12.45 -5.48 -0.14
N GLN A 97 -12.30 -4.37 0.58
CA GLN A 97 -13.41 -3.65 1.20
C GLN A 97 -13.19 -2.14 1.11
N TRP A 98 -14.23 -1.43 0.70
CA TRP A 98 -14.39 0.01 0.97
C TRP A 98 -15.03 0.17 2.33
N ILE A 99 -14.35 0.89 3.22
CA ILE A 99 -14.76 1.13 4.60
C ILE A 99 -14.29 2.52 5.02
N PRO A 100 -14.92 3.14 6.03
CA PRO A 100 -14.46 4.40 6.60
C PRO A 100 -13.00 4.34 7.06
N GLY A 101 -12.31 5.48 7.02
CA GLY A 101 -10.88 5.56 7.35
C GLY A 101 -10.57 5.10 8.78
N GLU A 102 -11.47 5.35 9.73
CA GLU A 102 -11.35 4.92 11.12
C GLU A 102 -11.28 3.40 11.19
N GLN A 103 -12.24 2.73 10.53
CA GLN A 103 -12.29 1.26 10.46
C GLN A 103 -11.08 0.69 9.72
N ALA A 104 -10.65 1.34 8.63
CA ALA A 104 -9.46 0.93 7.88
C ALA A 104 -8.18 0.99 8.72
N ALA A 105 -8.02 2.03 9.53
CA ALA A 105 -6.85 2.20 10.40
C ALA A 105 -6.84 1.20 11.57
N GLU A 106 -8.00 0.71 12.01
CA GLU A 106 -8.12 -0.35 13.02
C GLU A 106 -7.96 -1.76 12.41
N MET A 107 -8.37 -1.95 11.16
CA MET A 107 -8.36 -3.25 10.47
C MET A 107 -6.95 -3.72 10.09
N THR A 108 -6.03 -2.80 9.78
CA THR A 108 -4.69 -3.19 9.33
C THR A 108 -3.78 -3.61 10.48
N LYS A 109 -3.00 -4.68 10.25
CA LYS A 109 -1.91 -5.08 11.16
C LYS A 109 -0.66 -4.20 11.02
N SER A 110 -0.55 -3.39 9.95
CA SER A 110 0.60 -2.51 9.71
C SER A 110 0.43 -1.19 10.48
N PRO A 111 1.29 -0.89 11.47
CA PRO A 111 1.25 0.39 12.17
C PRO A 111 1.44 1.58 11.21
N ASN A 112 2.33 1.42 10.22
CA ASN A 112 2.63 2.45 9.23
C ASN A 112 1.41 2.75 8.35
N ASN A 113 0.70 1.71 7.91
CA ASN A 113 -0.50 1.88 7.10
C ASN A 113 -1.61 2.57 7.92
N ALA A 114 -1.79 2.17 9.18
CA ALA A 114 -2.75 2.81 10.09
C ALA A 114 -2.40 4.29 10.33
N GLU A 115 -1.12 4.61 10.51
CA GLU A 115 -0.63 5.98 10.69
C GLU A 115 -0.89 6.83 9.45
N ALA A 116 -0.58 6.33 8.25
CA ALA A 116 -0.85 7.02 7.00
C ALA A 116 -2.35 7.35 6.85
N ILE A 117 -3.23 6.38 7.12
CA ILE A 117 -4.69 6.60 7.07
C ILE A 117 -5.11 7.68 8.08
N LYS A 118 -4.69 7.57 9.34
CA LYS A 118 -5.04 8.54 10.39
C LYS A 118 -4.56 9.95 10.05
N LYS A 119 -3.35 10.07 9.51
CA LYS A 119 -2.72 11.36 9.23
C LYS A 119 -3.33 12.10 8.06
N TYR A 120 -3.85 11.37 7.06
CA TYR A 120 -4.28 11.97 5.80
C TYR A 120 -5.76 11.85 5.50
N LEU A 121 -6.48 10.89 6.08
CA LEU A 121 -7.92 10.69 5.84
C LEU A 121 -8.81 11.10 7.01
N LEU A 122 -8.27 11.21 8.22
CA LEU A 122 -9.05 11.46 9.45
C LEU A 122 -8.83 12.86 10.05
N LYS A 123 -8.41 13.82 9.22
CA LYS A 123 -8.18 15.21 9.64
C LYS A 123 -9.38 16.11 9.40
#